data_AF-A0AA36I444-F1
#
_entry.id   AF-A0AA36I444-F1
#
_cell.length_a   1.000
_cell.length_b   1.000
_cell.length_c   1.000
_cell.angle_alpha   90.00
_cell.angle_beta   90.00
_cell.angle_gamma   90.00
#
_symmetry.space_group_name_H-M   'P 1'
#
loop_
_entity.id
_entity.type
_entity.pdbx_description
1 polymer ?
#
loop_
_entity_poly.entity_id
_entity_poly.type
_entity_poly.pdbx_seq_one_letter_code
_entity_poly.pdbx_strand_id
1 'polypeptide(L)'
;MERCGCLKVAAWPAPVLASALRAELLSAEVVSGFSTEVNASFFSFSLDEAEKVTYYENLWEIWVRNHAQLNNYTHCLDWVESSYFGMKPFQEHAHPTSMAEARERSAYFLLNSLRVDEGSPLYGDVSVVLLPSFARRVSVLSPFDSGSWSGLCNHSFVTPNTSYAHNCSAFSGRGGLGTFQAFDHLFEINERYWAKPEAFLQPLARLLGPEGSTGLVGENFVQYFEVLPTARVEFTHVKFIIAAFPSLFGTDRGERVQRWCRRNGLMLVWSLGLNVGFTTDHGMPHFWDVQKQRGPFYSNQRLMDPGVLRTSSLNATAAAEDVAAFSAAWQLLASERRRHLEPADFNRLWASLTANLSHSLQIAPLRAASCADLDRCIGVTRLGCLCKKEAAVVV
;
A
#
# COMPACT_ATOMS: atom_id res chain seq x y z
N MET A 1 -29.32 -8.42 16.28
CA MET A 1 -28.64 -9.31 15.32
C MET A 1 -28.93 -8.97 13.85
N GLU A 2 -29.92 -8.13 13.52
CA GLU A 2 -30.22 -7.71 12.12
C GLU A 2 -29.29 -6.63 11.53
N ARG A 3 -28.15 -6.31 12.17
CA ARG A 3 -27.35 -5.12 11.81
C ARG A 3 -26.14 -5.36 10.91
N CYS A 4 -25.81 -6.60 10.55
CA CYS A 4 -24.75 -6.86 9.60
C CYS A 4 -25.33 -7.14 8.21
N GLY A 5 -25.09 -6.24 7.26
CA GLY A 5 -25.42 -6.43 5.84
C GLY A 5 -24.84 -7.71 5.21
N CYS A 6 -23.89 -8.37 5.92
CA CYS A 6 -23.30 -9.64 5.52
C CYS A 6 -24.32 -10.75 5.25
N LEU A 7 -25.46 -10.80 5.97
CA LEU A 7 -26.50 -11.82 5.72
C LEU A 7 -27.12 -11.70 4.33
N LYS A 8 -27.21 -10.48 3.77
CA LYS A 8 -27.74 -10.27 2.42
C LYS A 8 -26.76 -10.73 1.35
N VAL A 9 -25.46 -10.47 1.55
CA VAL A 9 -24.38 -10.87 0.62
C VAL A 9 -24.21 -12.39 0.63
N ALA A 10 -24.27 -13.02 1.80
CA ALA A 10 -24.16 -14.48 1.93
C ALA A 10 -25.27 -15.24 1.20
N ALA A 11 -26.41 -14.58 0.94
CA ALA A 11 -27.52 -15.15 0.18
C ALA A 11 -27.39 -14.95 -1.35
N TRP A 12 -26.35 -14.27 -1.83
CA TRP A 12 -26.15 -14.07 -3.27
C TRP A 12 -25.80 -15.38 -3.97
N PRO A 13 -26.29 -15.60 -5.21
CA PRO A 13 -25.83 -16.72 -6.03
C PRO A 13 -24.30 -16.65 -6.25
N ALA A 14 -23.63 -17.80 -6.26
CA ALA A 14 -22.18 -17.87 -6.41
C ALA A 14 -21.61 -17.07 -7.60
N PRO A 15 -22.23 -17.06 -8.81
CA PRO A 15 -21.74 -16.23 -9.91
C PRO A 15 -21.78 -14.73 -9.63
N VAL A 16 -22.83 -14.27 -8.93
CA VAL A 16 -22.99 -12.86 -8.53
C VAL A 16 -21.94 -12.49 -7.49
N LEU A 17 -21.73 -13.36 -6.49
CA LEU A 17 -20.71 -13.19 -5.47
C LEU A 17 -19.30 -13.10 -6.08
N ALA A 18 -18.96 -14.03 -6.97
CA ALA A 18 -17.69 -14.03 -7.67
C ALA A 18 -17.50 -12.76 -8.51
N SER A 19 -18.53 -12.34 -9.26
CA SER A 19 -18.47 -11.11 -10.05
C SER A 19 -18.27 -9.86 -9.18
N ALA A 20 -18.97 -9.76 -8.05
CA ALA A 20 -18.83 -8.63 -7.13
C ALA A 20 -17.43 -8.60 -6.50
N LEU A 21 -16.93 -9.75 -6.07
CA LEU A 21 -15.59 -9.88 -5.51
C LEU A 21 -14.50 -9.47 -6.51
N ARG A 22 -14.60 -9.93 -7.75
CA ARG A 22 -13.69 -9.51 -8.83
C ARG A 22 -13.71 -8.01 -9.03
N ALA A 23 -14.90 -7.41 -9.07
CA ALA A 23 -15.03 -5.97 -9.23
C ALA A 23 -14.41 -5.21 -8.05
N GLU A 24 -14.61 -5.68 -6.81
CA GLU A 24 -14.02 -5.07 -5.62
C GLU A 24 -12.49 -5.13 -5.64
N LEU A 25 -11.90 -6.25 -6.05
CA LEU A 25 -10.44 -6.38 -6.15
C LEU A 25 -9.84 -5.61 -7.32
N LEU A 26 -10.56 -5.49 -8.43
CA LEU A 26 -10.15 -4.61 -9.53
C LEU A 26 -10.20 -3.12 -9.14
N SER A 27 -10.96 -2.77 -8.10
CA SER A 27 -10.99 -1.42 -7.50
C SER A 27 -9.98 -1.23 -6.37
N ALA A 28 -9.43 -2.33 -5.82
CA ALA A 28 -8.45 -2.27 -4.76
C ALA A 28 -7.15 -1.62 -5.26
N GLU A 29 -6.46 -0.95 -4.35
CA GLU A 29 -5.27 -0.18 -4.67
C GLU A 29 -4.07 -1.10 -4.79
N VAL A 30 -3.26 -0.91 -5.83
CA VAL A 30 -1.93 -1.52 -5.92
C VAL A 30 -0.94 -0.53 -5.35
N VAL A 31 -0.32 -0.91 -4.23
CA VAL A 31 0.42 -0.01 -3.36
C VAL A 31 1.81 -0.53 -3.04
N SER A 32 2.76 0.37 -2.86
CA SER A 32 4.08 0.05 -2.33
C SER A 32 4.52 1.11 -1.35
N GLY A 33 5.09 0.68 -0.23
CA GLY A 33 5.55 1.55 0.85
C GLY A 33 7.04 1.83 0.70
N PHE A 34 7.47 3.02 1.11
CA PHE A 34 8.87 3.42 1.11
C PHE A 34 9.12 4.45 2.22
N SER A 35 10.36 4.55 2.71
CA SER A 35 10.68 5.41 3.86
C SER A 35 11.10 6.82 3.43
N THR A 36 10.73 7.83 4.20
CA THR A 36 11.32 9.18 4.08
C THR A 36 12.74 9.28 4.62
N GLU A 37 13.19 8.32 5.40
CA GLU A 37 14.55 8.25 5.91
C GLU A 37 15.42 7.33 5.05
N VAL A 38 16.59 7.83 4.65
CA VAL A 38 17.69 7.00 4.17
C VAL A 38 18.35 6.41 5.40
N ASN A 39 17.76 5.37 5.96
CA ASN A 39 18.55 4.52 6.82
C ASN A 39 19.31 3.52 5.94
N ALA A 40 20.51 3.13 6.33
CA ALA A 40 21.34 2.14 5.61
C ALA A 40 20.68 0.74 5.51
N SER A 41 19.41 0.61 5.88
CA SER A 41 18.49 -0.43 5.45
C SER A 41 18.40 -0.39 3.92
N PHE A 42 19.26 -1.17 3.28
CA PHE A 42 19.25 -1.43 1.84
C PHE A 42 17.89 -1.97 1.32
N PHE A 43 16.91 -2.23 2.18
CA PHE A 43 15.70 -2.98 1.85
C PHE A 43 14.55 -2.19 1.22
N SER A 44 14.68 -0.88 0.95
CA SER A 44 13.59 -0.14 0.31
C SER A 44 14.03 1.11 -0.43
N PHE A 45 13.18 1.53 -1.37
CA PHE A 45 13.22 2.84 -1.98
C PHE A 45 13.05 3.92 -0.90
N SER A 46 13.57 5.11 -1.15
CA SER A 46 13.50 6.23 -0.20
C SER A 46 13.03 7.53 -0.86
N LEU A 47 12.57 8.48 -0.06
CA LEU A 47 12.22 9.82 -0.56
C LEU A 47 13.43 10.52 -1.21
N ASP A 48 14.63 10.34 -0.65
CA ASP A 48 15.85 10.90 -1.21
C ASP A 48 16.14 10.37 -2.62
N GLU A 49 15.79 9.12 -2.90
CA GLU A 49 15.92 8.52 -4.23
C GLU A 49 14.79 8.99 -5.12
N ALA A 50 13.55 8.96 -4.63
CA ALA A 50 12.36 9.46 -5.35
C ALA A 50 12.49 10.92 -5.78
N GLU A 51 13.27 11.73 -5.06
CA GLU A 51 13.54 13.11 -5.42
C GLU A 51 14.52 13.28 -6.58
N LYS A 52 15.31 12.24 -6.91
CA LYS A 52 16.39 12.24 -7.91
C LYS A 52 16.02 11.55 -9.22
N VAL A 53 14.96 10.75 -9.23
CA VAL A 53 14.51 9.99 -10.41
C VAL A 53 13.08 10.36 -10.80
N THR A 54 12.61 9.87 -11.94
CA THR A 54 11.23 10.09 -12.45
C THR A 54 10.36 8.84 -12.38
N TYR A 55 10.89 7.75 -11.81
CA TYR A 55 10.25 6.45 -11.73
C TYR A 55 10.48 5.82 -10.37
N TYR A 56 9.64 4.86 -10.01
CA TYR A 56 9.77 4.06 -8.80
C TYR A 56 10.73 2.91 -9.07
N GLU A 57 11.80 2.83 -8.29
CA GLU A 57 12.89 1.88 -8.52
C GLU A 57 12.65 0.57 -7.80
N ASN A 58 13.14 -0.50 -8.40
CA ASN A 58 13.19 -1.78 -7.71
C ASN A 58 14.40 -1.85 -6.74
N LEU A 59 14.39 -2.84 -5.85
CA LEU A 59 15.45 -3.03 -4.84
C LEU A 59 16.83 -3.24 -5.46
N TRP A 60 16.91 -3.94 -6.60
CA TRP A 60 18.16 -4.21 -7.29
C TRP A 60 18.80 -2.94 -7.86
N GLU A 61 17.99 -2.03 -8.41
CA GLU A 61 18.46 -0.71 -8.89
C GLU A 61 19.04 0.11 -7.74
N ILE A 62 18.38 0.10 -6.59
CA ILE A 62 18.84 0.75 -5.35
C ILE A 62 20.17 0.14 -4.90
N TRP A 63 20.30 -1.18 -4.90
CA TRP A 63 21.53 -1.87 -4.50
C TRP A 63 22.71 -1.59 -5.41
N VAL A 64 22.49 -1.62 -6.73
CA VAL A 64 23.54 -1.29 -7.70
C VAL A 64 23.99 0.15 -7.52
N ARG A 65 23.05 1.10 -7.41
CA ARG A 65 23.42 2.51 -7.23
C ARG A 65 24.21 2.75 -5.95
N ASN A 66 23.76 2.17 -4.85
CA ASN A 66 24.33 2.44 -3.53
C ASN A 66 25.50 1.50 -3.19
N HIS A 67 25.96 0.69 -4.14
CA HIS A 67 27.02 -0.31 -3.94
C HIS A 67 26.77 -1.20 -2.71
N ALA A 68 25.52 -1.66 -2.56
CA ALA A 68 25.10 -2.46 -1.43
C ALA A 68 25.84 -3.80 -1.38
N GLN A 69 26.17 -4.27 -0.17
CA GLN A 69 26.69 -5.61 0.02
C GLN A 69 25.53 -6.61 -0.02
N LEU A 70 25.62 -7.55 -0.96
CA LEU A 70 24.61 -8.59 -1.16
C LEU A 70 24.95 -9.80 -0.27
N ASN A 71 23.92 -10.53 0.14
CA ASN A 71 24.04 -11.60 1.14
C ASN A 71 23.08 -12.77 0.82
N ASN A 72 23.05 -13.80 1.67
CA ASN A 72 22.19 -14.97 1.47
C ASN A 72 20.71 -14.63 1.28
N TYR A 73 20.21 -13.55 1.87
CA TYR A 73 18.83 -13.11 1.66
C TYR A 73 18.61 -12.60 0.23
N THR A 74 19.59 -11.89 -0.36
CA THR A 74 19.50 -11.45 -1.76
C THR A 74 19.52 -12.63 -2.74
N HIS A 75 20.26 -13.71 -2.45
CA HIS A 75 20.20 -14.95 -3.23
C HIS A 75 18.81 -15.58 -3.21
N CYS A 76 18.12 -15.52 -2.06
CA CYS A 76 16.74 -15.96 -1.97
C CYS A 76 15.84 -15.16 -2.91
N LEU A 77 15.93 -13.84 -2.87
CA LEU A 77 15.11 -12.95 -3.69
C LEU A 77 15.35 -13.14 -5.19
N ASP A 78 16.61 -13.24 -5.64
CA ASP A 78 16.91 -13.49 -7.05
C ASP A 78 16.39 -14.87 -7.51
N TRP A 79 16.53 -15.89 -6.65
CA TRP A 79 15.97 -17.20 -6.93
C TRP A 79 14.45 -17.17 -7.06
N VAL A 80 13.75 -16.45 -6.16
CA VAL A 80 12.30 -16.25 -6.24
C VAL A 80 11.94 -15.53 -7.54
N GLU A 81 12.56 -14.41 -7.86
CA GLU A 81 12.24 -13.66 -9.08
C GLU A 81 12.49 -14.48 -10.36
N SER A 82 13.62 -15.18 -10.44
CA SER A 82 13.97 -15.98 -11.62
C SER A 82 13.21 -17.30 -11.68
N SER A 83 13.18 -18.08 -10.60
CA SER A 83 12.59 -19.43 -10.57
C SER A 83 11.10 -19.40 -10.32
N TYR A 84 10.59 -18.45 -9.54
CA TYR A 84 9.17 -18.34 -9.23
C TYR A 84 8.43 -17.38 -10.19
N PHE A 85 8.94 -16.19 -10.46
CA PHE A 85 8.30 -15.26 -11.41
C PHE A 85 8.74 -15.41 -12.86
N GLY A 86 9.79 -16.20 -13.13
CA GLY A 86 10.28 -16.40 -14.50
C GLY A 86 11.07 -15.22 -15.05
N MET A 87 11.57 -14.33 -14.19
CA MET A 87 12.41 -13.21 -14.62
C MET A 87 13.75 -13.71 -15.16
N LYS A 88 14.36 -12.92 -16.04
CA LYS A 88 15.65 -13.25 -16.66
C LYS A 88 16.75 -13.33 -15.58
N PRO A 89 17.45 -14.44 -15.38
CA PRO A 89 18.54 -14.50 -14.40
C PRO A 89 19.59 -13.42 -14.64
N PHE A 90 20.21 -12.94 -13.56
CA PHE A 90 21.41 -12.09 -13.70
C PHE A 90 22.59 -12.89 -14.28
N GLN A 91 23.58 -12.19 -14.82
CA GLN A 91 24.85 -12.76 -15.28
C GLN A 91 25.58 -13.45 -14.13
N GLU A 92 25.58 -12.81 -12.97
CA GLU A 92 26.06 -13.38 -11.71
C GLU A 92 24.88 -13.48 -10.74
N HIS A 93 24.66 -14.67 -10.19
CA HIS A 93 23.49 -14.96 -9.35
C HIS A 93 23.40 -13.99 -8.17
N ALA A 94 22.27 -13.27 -8.08
CA ALA A 94 22.00 -12.21 -7.13
C ALA A 94 23.00 -11.04 -7.14
N HIS A 95 23.80 -10.87 -8.19
CA HIS A 95 24.79 -9.80 -8.34
C HIS A 95 24.62 -9.11 -9.71
N PRO A 96 23.61 -8.23 -9.87
CA PRO A 96 23.48 -7.45 -11.10
C PRO A 96 24.73 -6.58 -11.30
N THR A 97 25.37 -6.74 -12.45
CA THR A 97 26.63 -6.07 -12.81
C THR A 97 26.43 -4.64 -13.29
N SER A 98 25.18 -4.24 -13.55
CA SER A 98 24.83 -2.91 -14.06
C SER A 98 23.40 -2.50 -13.72
N MET A 99 23.11 -1.20 -13.80
CA MET A 99 21.74 -0.68 -13.69
C MET A 99 20.81 -1.25 -14.76
N ALA A 100 21.31 -1.48 -15.97
CA ALA A 100 20.51 -2.05 -17.06
C ALA A 100 20.04 -3.47 -16.72
N GLU A 101 20.92 -4.27 -16.11
CA GLU A 101 20.59 -5.61 -15.64
C GLU A 101 19.64 -5.59 -14.43
N ALA A 102 19.88 -4.74 -13.44
CA ALA A 102 18.98 -4.57 -12.30
C ALA A 102 17.55 -4.15 -12.70
N ARG A 103 17.42 -3.38 -13.79
CA ARG A 103 16.12 -2.96 -14.35
C ARG A 103 15.28 -4.07 -14.96
N GLU A 104 15.86 -5.26 -15.18
CA GLU A 104 15.12 -6.45 -15.61
C GLU A 104 14.29 -7.07 -14.46
N ARG A 105 14.29 -6.44 -13.27
CA ARG A 105 13.50 -6.85 -12.10
C ARG A 105 12.31 -5.93 -11.85
N SER A 106 11.29 -6.49 -11.21
CA SER A 106 10.08 -5.76 -10.85
C SER A 106 10.29 -4.96 -9.57
N ALA A 107 9.65 -3.80 -9.48
CA ALA A 107 9.40 -3.19 -8.18
C ALA A 107 8.36 -4.01 -7.41
N TYR A 108 8.47 -4.02 -6.08
CA TYR A 108 7.56 -4.75 -5.21
C TYR A 108 6.33 -3.90 -4.89
N PHE A 109 5.13 -4.46 -5.08
CA PHE A 109 3.85 -3.88 -4.68
C PHE A 109 2.97 -4.94 -4.01
N LEU A 110 1.91 -4.51 -3.35
CA LEU A 110 0.85 -5.38 -2.85
C LEU A 110 -0.52 -4.87 -3.27
N LEU A 111 -1.51 -5.76 -3.26
CA LEU A 111 -2.91 -5.42 -3.43
C LEU A 111 -3.51 -5.08 -2.07
N ASN A 112 -3.93 -3.84 -1.88
CA ASN A 112 -4.61 -3.36 -0.67
C ASN A 112 -6.07 -3.87 -0.62
N SER A 113 -6.26 -5.19 -0.65
CA SER A 113 -7.56 -5.86 -0.59
C SER A 113 -8.32 -5.59 0.72
N LEU A 114 -7.61 -5.17 1.76
CA LEU A 114 -8.17 -4.79 3.06
C LEU A 114 -8.58 -3.32 3.14
N ARG A 115 -8.29 -2.53 2.11
CA ARG A 115 -8.54 -1.08 2.07
C ARG A 115 -7.92 -0.33 3.25
N VAL A 116 -6.74 -0.75 3.70
CA VAL A 116 -6.00 -0.08 4.76
C VAL A 116 -5.76 1.38 4.35
N ASP A 117 -5.99 2.33 5.27
CA ASP A 117 -5.85 3.75 4.96
C ASP A 117 -4.43 4.12 4.54
N GLU A 118 -3.42 3.49 5.11
CA GLU A 118 -2.02 3.74 4.80
C GLU A 118 -1.53 3.01 3.54
N GLY A 119 -2.35 2.12 2.96
CA GLY A 119 -1.97 1.29 1.82
C GLY A 119 -1.02 0.16 2.25
N SER A 120 0.27 0.45 2.35
CA SER A 120 1.35 -0.51 2.60
C SER A 120 2.16 -0.18 3.87
N PRO A 121 1.54 -0.21 5.05
CA PRO A 121 2.12 0.33 6.27
C PRO A 121 3.33 -0.45 6.83
N LEU A 122 3.71 -1.58 6.22
CA LEU A 122 4.84 -2.39 6.70
C LEU A 122 6.17 -2.01 6.04
N TYR A 123 6.12 -1.19 4.99
CA TYR A 123 7.26 -0.95 4.09
C TYR A 123 7.73 0.51 4.08
N GLY A 124 7.08 1.38 4.85
CA GLY A 124 7.49 2.77 5.03
C GLY A 124 6.36 3.68 5.47
N ASP A 125 6.71 4.95 5.68
CA ASP A 125 5.80 6.02 6.08
C ASP A 125 5.17 6.77 4.88
N VAL A 126 5.55 6.38 3.65
CA VAL A 126 4.95 6.86 2.40
C VAL A 126 4.53 5.67 1.55
N SER A 127 3.30 5.65 1.07
CA SER A 127 2.84 4.67 0.07
C SER A 127 2.56 5.33 -1.28
N VAL A 128 3.08 4.74 -2.36
CA VAL A 128 2.65 5.04 -3.73
C VAL A 128 1.42 4.21 -4.09
N VAL A 129 0.48 4.81 -4.80
CA VAL A 129 -0.70 4.10 -5.34
C VAL A 129 -0.68 4.16 -6.85
N LEU A 130 -0.73 3.02 -7.54
CA LEU A 130 -0.70 2.97 -9.00
C LEU A 130 -2.06 3.29 -9.64
N LEU A 131 -2.03 3.76 -10.88
CA LEU A 131 -3.21 3.79 -11.75
C LEU A 131 -3.72 2.36 -11.99
N PRO A 132 -5.00 2.06 -11.75
CA PRO A 132 -5.55 0.73 -11.95
C PRO A 132 -5.34 0.19 -13.37
N SER A 133 -5.57 0.96 -14.43
CA SER A 133 -5.30 0.49 -15.80
C SER A 133 -3.83 0.16 -16.07
N PHE A 134 -2.89 0.88 -15.46
CA PHE A 134 -1.48 0.54 -15.55
C PHE A 134 -1.24 -0.81 -14.86
N ALA A 135 -1.57 -0.92 -13.57
CA ALA A 135 -1.34 -2.15 -12.80
C ALA A 135 -2.01 -3.38 -13.43
N ARG A 136 -3.28 -3.28 -13.86
CA ARG A 136 -4.02 -4.38 -14.50
C ARG A 136 -3.38 -4.89 -15.79
N ARG A 137 -2.64 -4.03 -16.50
CA ARG A 137 -2.04 -4.37 -17.79
C ARG A 137 -0.66 -4.99 -17.64
N VAL A 138 0.10 -4.62 -16.61
CA VAL A 138 1.51 -4.97 -16.51
C VAL A 138 1.85 -5.86 -15.31
N SER A 139 0.91 -6.20 -14.44
CA SER A 139 1.22 -6.92 -13.22
C SER A 139 1.00 -8.43 -13.28
N VAL A 140 1.95 -9.15 -12.69
CA VAL A 140 1.79 -10.53 -12.24
C VAL A 140 1.43 -10.51 -10.75
N LEU A 141 0.55 -11.41 -10.34
CA LEU A 141 0.11 -11.53 -8.95
C LEU A 141 0.58 -12.84 -8.35
N SER A 142 1.02 -12.76 -7.10
CA SER A 142 1.30 -13.91 -6.24
C SER A 142 0.28 -13.95 -5.10
N PRO A 143 -0.18 -15.14 -4.67
CA PRO A 143 -1.23 -15.27 -3.65
C PRO A 143 -0.77 -14.81 -2.26
N PHE A 144 0.52 -14.61 -2.04
CA PHE A 144 1.11 -14.17 -0.79
C PHE A 144 2.44 -13.47 -1.09
N ASP A 145 3.06 -12.90 -0.07
CA ASP A 145 4.40 -12.37 -0.15
C ASP A 145 5.43 -13.47 -0.45
N SER A 146 6.03 -13.43 -1.64
CA SER A 146 6.99 -14.42 -2.11
C SER A 146 8.31 -14.42 -1.33
N GLY A 147 8.71 -13.28 -0.77
CA GLY A 147 9.85 -13.18 0.16
C GLY A 147 9.56 -13.92 1.48
N SER A 148 8.33 -13.82 1.98
CA SER A 148 7.89 -14.55 3.16
C SER A 148 7.79 -16.04 2.88
N TRP A 149 7.20 -16.45 1.75
CA TRP A 149 7.08 -17.86 1.38
C TRP A 149 8.45 -18.49 1.22
N SER A 150 9.36 -17.83 0.51
CA SER A 150 10.71 -18.36 0.31
C SER A 150 11.48 -18.46 1.61
N GLY A 151 11.37 -17.49 2.51
CA GLY A 151 11.91 -17.62 3.85
C GLY A 151 11.31 -18.80 4.64
N LEU A 152 9.99 -18.87 4.72
CA LEU A 152 9.28 -19.81 5.60
C LEU A 152 9.32 -21.26 5.07
N CYS A 153 9.36 -21.43 3.74
CA CYS A 153 9.21 -22.72 3.07
C CYS A 153 10.49 -23.29 2.48
N ASN A 154 11.56 -22.49 2.37
CA ASN A 154 12.85 -23.00 1.94
C ASN A 154 13.83 -23.02 3.12
N HIS A 155 14.01 -24.21 3.70
CA HIS A 155 14.88 -24.47 4.85
C HIS A 155 16.36 -24.12 4.63
N SER A 156 16.77 -23.84 3.40
CA SER A 156 18.13 -23.35 3.10
C SER A 156 18.34 -21.91 3.57
N PHE A 157 17.26 -21.19 3.89
CA PHE A 157 17.30 -19.82 4.42
C PHE A 157 16.92 -19.79 5.90
N VAL A 158 17.66 -19.01 6.68
CA VAL A 158 17.34 -18.79 8.10
C VAL A 158 16.38 -17.61 8.18
N THR A 159 15.11 -17.86 8.47
CA THR A 159 14.17 -16.79 8.78
C THR A 159 14.27 -16.35 10.23
N PRO A 160 13.86 -15.10 10.52
CA PRO A 160 13.43 -14.74 11.87
C PRO A 160 12.42 -15.76 12.39
N ASN A 161 12.46 -16.05 13.69
CA ASN A 161 11.55 -17.01 14.31
C ASN A 161 10.12 -16.43 14.30
N THR A 162 9.30 -16.83 13.34
CA THR A 162 7.94 -16.32 13.17
C THR A 162 6.90 -17.32 13.64
N SER A 163 5.81 -16.83 14.23
CA SER A 163 4.70 -17.66 14.69
C SER A 163 3.56 -17.84 13.67
N TYR A 164 3.75 -17.51 12.39
CA TYR A 164 2.68 -17.68 11.40
C TYR A 164 2.47 -19.16 11.10
N ALA A 165 1.26 -19.66 11.31
CA ALA A 165 0.86 -20.93 10.75
C ALA A 165 0.85 -20.79 9.22
N HIS A 166 1.53 -21.71 8.52
CA HIS A 166 1.59 -21.70 7.07
C HIS A 166 1.71 -23.13 6.52
N ASN A 167 1.36 -23.31 5.24
CA ASN A 167 1.38 -24.57 4.53
C ASN A 167 2.12 -24.39 3.20
N CYS A 168 3.40 -24.78 3.19
CA CYS A 168 4.26 -24.69 2.01
C CYS A 168 3.77 -25.52 0.81
N SER A 169 3.01 -26.58 1.06
CA SER A 169 2.43 -27.44 0.02
C SER A 169 1.18 -26.86 -0.63
N ALA A 170 0.66 -25.73 -0.13
CA ALA A 170 -0.49 -25.05 -0.74
C ALA A 170 -0.17 -24.50 -2.14
N PHE A 171 1.11 -24.44 -2.49
CA PHE A 171 1.58 -23.74 -3.66
C PHE A 171 2.48 -24.59 -4.54
N SER A 172 2.14 -24.68 -5.83
CA SER A 172 2.83 -25.52 -6.81
C SER A 172 3.97 -24.81 -7.57
N GLY A 173 4.38 -23.62 -7.12
CA GLY A 173 5.39 -22.80 -7.80
C GLY A 173 4.80 -21.97 -8.94
N ARG A 174 5.50 -21.86 -10.08
CA ARG A 174 5.12 -20.99 -11.22
C ARG A 174 3.66 -21.12 -11.67
N GLY A 175 3.09 -22.33 -11.60
CA GLY A 175 1.71 -22.59 -12.03
C GLY A 175 0.63 -21.93 -11.15
N GLY A 176 1.00 -21.41 -9.98
CA GLY A 176 0.07 -20.75 -9.07
C GLY A 176 0.09 -19.21 -9.15
N LEU A 177 0.80 -18.61 -10.11
CA LEU A 177 0.75 -17.17 -10.37
C LEU A 177 -0.53 -16.77 -11.11
N GLY A 178 -0.89 -15.48 -11.05
CA GLY A 178 -2.06 -14.94 -11.73
C GLY A 178 -1.83 -13.57 -12.36
N THR A 179 -2.89 -13.05 -12.98
CA THR A 179 -3.00 -11.67 -13.49
C THR A 179 -4.33 -11.10 -13.01
N PHE A 180 -4.56 -9.78 -13.10
CA PHE A 180 -5.87 -9.21 -12.72
C PHE A 180 -7.05 -9.79 -13.52
N GLN A 181 -6.81 -10.38 -14.69
CA GLN A 181 -7.82 -11.05 -15.53
C GLN A 181 -8.00 -12.54 -15.17
N ALA A 182 -7.02 -13.14 -14.50
CA ALA A 182 -6.99 -14.54 -14.10
C ALA A 182 -6.38 -14.66 -12.70
N PHE A 183 -7.14 -14.27 -11.68
CA PHE A 183 -6.68 -14.26 -10.29
C PHE A 183 -7.54 -15.09 -9.32
N ASP A 184 -8.68 -15.64 -9.75
CA ASP A 184 -9.60 -16.33 -8.84
C ASP A 184 -8.97 -17.55 -8.15
N HIS A 185 -8.09 -18.27 -8.84
CA HIS A 185 -7.39 -19.43 -8.26
C HIS A 185 -6.43 -19.02 -7.14
N LEU A 186 -6.00 -17.76 -7.08
CA LEU A 186 -5.12 -17.25 -6.03
C LEU A 186 -5.78 -17.25 -4.66
N PHE A 187 -7.12 -17.18 -4.60
CA PHE A 187 -7.85 -17.19 -3.33
C PHE A 187 -7.68 -18.50 -2.57
N GLU A 188 -7.95 -19.61 -3.25
CA GLU A 188 -7.83 -20.94 -2.67
C GLU A 188 -6.39 -21.22 -2.23
N ILE A 189 -5.42 -20.75 -3.01
CA ILE A 189 -4.00 -20.87 -2.67
C ILE A 189 -3.67 -20.05 -1.42
N ASN A 190 -4.07 -18.77 -1.34
CA ASN A 190 -3.83 -17.91 -0.19
C ASN A 190 -4.45 -18.50 1.09
N GLU A 191 -5.71 -18.93 1.02
CA GLU A 191 -6.41 -19.56 2.15
C GLU A 191 -5.68 -20.81 2.65
N ARG A 192 -5.29 -21.70 1.72
CA ARG A 192 -4.53 -22.91 2.05
C ARG A 192 -3.16 -22.59 2.60
N TYR A 193 -2.47 -21.59 2.05
CA TYR A 193 -1.13 -21.20 2.49
C TYR A 193 -1.13 -20.72 3.93
N TRP A 194 -2.10 -19.89 4.34
CA TRP A 194 -2.18 -19.42 5.73
C TRP A 194 -2.82 -20.42 6.70
N ALA A 195 -3.21 -21.61 6.22
CA ALA A 195 -3.78 -22.71 7.00
C ALA A 195 -4.92 -22.27 7.95
N LYS A 196 -5.70 -21.27 7.53
CA LYS A 196 -6.74 -20.61 8.31
C LYS A 196 -7.94 -20.32 7.40
N PRO A 197 -9.08 -20.99 7.58
CA PRO A 197 -10.27 -20.74 6.76
C PRO A 197 -10.70 -19.26 6.78
N GLU A 198 -10.49 -18.57 7.91
CA GLU A 198 -10.87 -17.17 8.07
C GLU A 198 -9.88 -16.19 7.42
N ALA A 199 -8.66 -16.62 7.08
CA ALA A 199 -7.63 -15.74 6.51
C ALA A 199 -8.10 -15.10 5.20
N PHE A 200 -8.92 -15.82 4.41
CA PHE A 200 -9.51 -15.29 3.19
C PHE A 200 -10.94 -14.75 3.38
N LEU A 201 -11.76 -15.44 4.18
CA LEU A 201 -13.18 -15.08 4.35
C LEU A 201 -13.37 -13.72 5.05
N GLN A 202 -12.47 -13.34 5.96
CA GLN A 202 -12.57 -12.05 6.65
C GLN A 202 -12.28 -10.86 5.71
N PRO A 203 -11.19 -10.84 4.90
CA PRO A 203 -11.02 -9.87 3.83
C PRO A 203 -12.21 -9.81 2.86
N LEU A 204 -12.75 -10.96 2.47
CA LEU A 204 -13.90 -11.04 1.57
C LEU A 204 -15.16 -10.39 2.16
N ALA A 205 -15.49 -10.74 3.40
CA ALA A 205 -16.62 -10.16 4.12
C ALA A 205 -16.48 -8.65 4.26
N ARG A 206 -15.26 -8.14 4.40
CA ARG A 206 -14.95 -6.72 4.46
C ARG A 206 -15.11 -6.01 3.12
N LEU A 207 -14.64 -6.61 2.03
CA LEU A 207 -14.77 -6.05 0.68
C LEU A 207 -16.23 -5.89 0.26
N LEU A 208 -17.07 -6.89 0.58
CA LEU A 208 -18.47 -6.91 0.19
C LEU A 208 -19.42 -6.33 1.25
N GLY A 209 -18.97 -6.25 2.49
CA GLY A 209 -19.72 -5.68 3.61
C GLY A 209 -19.68 -4.16 3.65
N PRO A 210 -20.51 -3.55 4.51
CA PRO A 210 -20.42 -2.12 4.80
C PRO A 210 -19.00 -1.73 5.23
N GLU A 211 -18.59 -0.52 4.88
CA GLU A 211 -17.28 -0.02 5.24
C GLU A 211 -17.07 0.01 6.76
N GLY A 212 -15.89 -0.43 7.21
CA GLY A 212 -15.55 -0.52 8.63
C GLY A 212 -16.28 -1.61 9.42
N SER A 213 -17.13 -2.44 8.78
CA SER A 213 -17.94 -3.46 9.49
C SER A 213 -17.12 -4.61 10.09
N THR A 214 -15.89 -4.81 9.63
CA THR A 214 -14.98 -5.86 10.13
C THR A 214 -13.70 -5.20 10.61
N GLY A 215 -13.36 -5.33 11.90
CA GLY A 215 -12.08 -4.84 12.40
C GLY A 215 -10.92 -5.57 11.73
N LEU A 216 -9.81 -4.85 11.52
CA LEU A 216 -8.54 -5.45 11.12
C LEU A 216 -7.73 -5.81 12.36
N VAL A 217 -6.96 -6.88 12.26
CA VAL A 217 -5.93 -7.28 13.23
C VAL A 217 -4.57 -7.30 12.56
N GLY A 218 -3.51 -7.29 13.37
CA GLY A 218 -2.13 -7.24 12.88
C GLY A 218 -1.80 -8.34 11.87
N GLU A 219 -2.36 -9.53 12.06
CA GLU A 219 -2.16 -10.65 11.14
C GLU A 219 -2.72 -10.40 9.74
N ASN A 220 -3.77 -9.59 9.59
CA ASN A 220 -4.33 -9.32 8.27
C ASN A 220 -3.32 -8.59 7.36
N PHE A 221 -2.36 -7.84 7.91
CA PHE A 221 -1.37 -7.08 7.13
C PHE A 221 -0.28 -7.93 6.47
N VAL A 222 -0.18 -9.23 6.81
CA VAL A 222 0.71 -10.16 6.07
C VAL A 222 -0.07 -11.04 5.09
N GLN A 223 -1.40 -11.05 5.17
CA GLN A 223 -2.30 -11.87 4.35
C GLN A 223 -2.79 -11.08 3.12
N TYR A 224 -1.86 -10.59 2.30
CA TYR A 224 -2.15 -9.86 1.07
C TYR A 224 -1.73 -10.63 -0.18
N PHE A 225 -2.19 -10.15 -1.34
CA PHE A 225 -1.67 -10.57 -2.64
C PHE A 225 -0.50 -9.67 -3.00
N GLU A 226 0.63 -10.28 -3.32
CA GLU A 226 1.79 -9.56 -3.84
C GLU A 226 1.57 -9.26 -5.33
N VAL A 227 2.02 -8.08 -5.77
CA VAL A 227 1.82 -7.57 -7.12
C VAL A 227 3.17 -7.11 -7.67
N LEU A 228 3.56 -7.66 -8.82
CA LEU A 228 4.84 -7.35 -9.47
C LEU A 228 4.57 -6.73 -10.85
N PRO A 229 4.64 -5.39 -10.98
CA PRO A 229 4.62 -4.74 -12.28
C PRO A 229 5.83 -5.15 -13.14
N THR A 230 5.57 -5.85 -14.24
CA THR A 230 6.58 -6.29 -15.22
C THR A 230 7.05 -5.17 -16.16
N ALA A 231 6.60 -3.94 -15.92
CA ALA A 231 7.03 -2.74 -16.63
C ALA A 231 7.53 -1.69 -15.64
N ARG A 232 8.40 -0.79 -16.10
CA ARG A 232 8.89 0.32 -15.29
C ARG A 232 7.75 1.22 -14.83
N VAL A 233 7.75 1.53 -13.54
CA VAL A 233 6.74 2.36 -12.90
C VAL A 233 7.18 3.82 -12.91
N GLU A 234 6.96 4.52 -14.03
CA GLU A 234 7.12 5.99 -14.06
C GLU A 234 6.16 6.67 -13.07
N PHE A 235 6.53 7.83 -12.52
CA PHE A 235 5.64 8.58 -11.61
C PHE A 235 4.36 9.07 -12.28
N THR A 236 4.31 9.15 -13.61
CA THR A 236 3.07 9.37 -14.37
C THR A 236 2.08 8.20 -14.26
N HIS A 237 2.55 7.02 -13.86
CA HIS A 237 1.71 5.85 -13.56
C HIS A 237 1.22 5.84 -12.11
N VAL A 238 1.70 6.77 -11.26
CA VAL A 238 1.25 6.93 -9.89
C VAL A 238 -0.02 7.79 -9.88
N LYS A 239 -1.04 7.26 -9.22
CA LYS A 239 -2.35 7.88 -9.09
C LYS A 239 -2.35 8.95 -7.99
N PHE A 240 -1.84 8.60 -6.82
CA PHE A 240 -1.64 9.48 -5.65
C PHE A 240 -0.65 8.85 -4.66
N ILE A 241 -0.27 9.65 -3.66
CA ILE A 241 0.63 9.30 -2.57
C ILE A 241 -0.14 9.33 -1.26
N ILE A 242 0.12 8.35 -0.38
CA ILE A 242 -0.37 8.32 0.99
C ILE A 242 0.81 8.59 1.92
N ALA A 243 0.67 9.50 2.88
CA ALA A 243 1.66 9.76 3.92
C ALA A 243 1.09 9.45 5.31
N ALA A 244 1.92 8.82 6.13
CA ALA A 244 1.58 8.45 7.49
C ALA A 244 1.58 9.68 8.41
N PHE A 245 0.44 9.97 9.01
CA PHE A 245 0.26 11.13 9.88
C PHE A 245 1.16 11.07 11.13
N PRO A 246 1.27 9.93 11.86
CA PRO A 246 2.09 9.86 13.07
C PRO A 246 3.57 10.13 12.85
N SER A 247 4.14 9.71 11.72
CA SER A 247 5.57 9.88 11.42
C SER A 247 5.89 11.21 10.74
N LEU A 248 5.05 11.67 9.81
CA LEU A 248 5.42 12.74 8.89
C LEU A 248 4.75 14.09 9.15
N PHE A 249 3.52 14.11 9.66
CA PHE A 249 2.77 15.36 9.77
C PHE A 249 3.38 16.31 10.80
N GLY A 250 3.55 17.58 10.44
CA GLY A 250 4.23 18.56 11.30
C GLY A 250 5.75 18.36 11.41
N THR A 251 6.39 17.73 10.42
CA THR A 251 7.85 17.50 10.38
C THR A 251 8.45 18.00 9.07
N ASP A 252 9.76 18.30 9.07
CA ASP A 252 10.50 18.65 7.86
C ASP A 252 10.43 17.56 6.77
N ARG A 253 10.37 16.28 7.18
CA ARG A 253 10.19 15.15 6.26
C ARG A 253 8.82 15.17 5.60
N GLY A 254 7.76 15.48 6.34
CA GLY A 254 6.44 15.70 5.79
C GLY A 254 6.40 16.86 4.79
N GLU A 255 7.10 17.96 5.08
CA GLU A 255 7.21 19.09 4.13
C GLU A 255 7.97 18.71 2.85
N ARG A 256 8.99 17.83 2.94
CA ARG A 256 9.67 17.27 1.77
C ARG A 256 8.70 16.45 0.91
N VAL A 257 7.88 15.57 1.52
CA VAL A 257 6.85 14.82 0.79
C VAL A 257 5.87 15.76 0.09
N GLN A 258 5.36 16.79 0.78
CA GLN A 258 4.49 17.80 0.16
C GLN A 258 5.14 18.52 -1.03
N ARG A 259 6.43 18.86 -0.94
CA ARG A 259 7.19 19.49 -2.03
C ARG A 259 7.38 18.53 -3.21
N TRP A 260 7.76 17.29 -2.94
CA TRP A 260 7.94 16.24 -3.95
C TRP A 260 6.63 15.97 -4.70
N CYS A 261 5.51 15.84 -3.98
CA CYS A 261 4.18 15.66 -4.58
C CYS A 261 3.79 16.83 -5.48
N ARG A 262 3.93 18.08 -5.01
CA ARG A 262 3.65 19.29 -5.82
C ARG A 262 4.49 19.34 -7.09
N ARG A 263 5.79 19.05 -6.99
CA ARG A 263 6.72 19.07 -8.12
C ARG A 263 6.34 18.07 -9.22
N ASN A 264 5.84 16.89 -8.82
CA ASN A 264 5.48 15.82 -9.74
C ASN A 264 3.98 15.79 -10.10
N GLY A 265 3.17 16.76 -9.64
CA GLY A 265 1.73 16.76 -9.88
C GLY A 265 1.00 15.57 -9.25
N LEU A 266 1.56 14.98 -8.19
CA LEU A 266 1.00 13.86 -7.47
C LEU A 266 0.10 14.37 -6.35
N MET A 267 -1.12 13.84 -6.24
CA MET A 267 -1.97 14.15 -5.09
C MET A 267 -1.40 13.51 -3.82
N LEU A 268 -1.44 14.23 -2.70
CA LEU A 268 -1.05 13.73 -1.39
C LEU A 268 -2.26 13.57 -0.48
N VAL A 269 -2.38 12.41 0.15
CA VAL A 269 -3.38 12.14 1.18
C VAL A 269 -2.68 11.68 2.45
N TRP A 270 -3.25 12.02 3.59
CA TRP A 270 -2.76 11.65 4.90
C TRP A 270 -3.61 10.52 5.46
N SER A 271 -2.99 9.62 6.21
CA SER A 271 -3.68 8.56 6.94
C SER A 271 -3.15 8.46 8.36
N LEU A 272 -4.02 8.20 9.34
CA LEU A 272 -3.57 7.83 10.69
C LEU A 272 -2.80 6.51 10.70
N GLY A 273 -3.14 5.61 9.77
CA GLY A 273 -2.41 4.37 9.54
C GLY A 273 -2.53 3.35 10.67
N LEU A 274 -1.46 2.59 10.91
CA LEU A 274 -1.46 1.61 12.00
C LEU A 274 -1.53 2.25 13.39
N ASN A 275 -0.87 3.39 13.57
CA ASN A 275 -0.80 4.13 14.83
C ASN A 275 -0.48 3.23 16.05
N VAL A 276 0.52 2.34 15.92
CA VAL A 276 0.91 1.37 16.96
C VAL A 276 2.14 1.81 17.78
N GLY A 277 2.56 3.07 17.61
CA GLY A 277 3.79 3.58 18.19
C GLY A 277 5.04 3.15 17.40
N PHE A 278 6.13 3.88 17.61
CA PHE A 278 7.42 3.57 17.01
C PHE A 278 8.09 2.46 17.84
N THR A 279 7.96 1.20 17.42
CA THR A 279 8.42 0.04 18.22
C THR A 279 9.85 -0.42 17.91
N THR A 280 10.51 0.21 16.94
CA THR A 280 11.88 -0.12 16.53
C THR A 280 12.68 1.14 16.25
N ASP A 281 14.01 1.01 16.13
CA ASP A 281 14.93 2.08 15.71
C ASP A 281 14.59 2.69 14.33
N HIS A 282 13.61 2.13 13.62
CA HIS A 282 13.08 2.57 12.33
C HIS A 282 11.58 2.92 12.36
N GLY A 283 10.96 2.85 13.53
CA GLY A 283 9.64 3.41 13.76
C GLY A 283 8.43 2.68 13.17
N MET A 284 8.64 1.67 12.33
CA MET A 284 7.53 0.90 11.73
C MET A 284 7.47 -0.52 12.31
N PRO A 285 6.27 -1.08 12.53
CA PRO A 285 6.12 -2.48 12.89
C PRO A 285 6.71 -3.34 11.77
N HIS A 286 7.64 -4.21 12.14
CA HIS A 286 8.25 -5.11 11.17
C HIS A 286 7.23 -6.14 10.68
N PHE A 287 7.34 -6.56 9.41
CA PHE A 287 6.49 -7.59 8.79
C PHE A 287 6.31 -8.83 9.69
N TRP A 288 7.37 -9.25 10.39
CA TRP A 288 7.40 -10.42 11.25
C TRP A 288 6.66 -10.26 12.60
N ASP A 289 6.52 -9.03 13.08
CA ASP A 289 5.96 -8.70 14.38
C ASP A 289 4.57 -8.05 14.31
N VAL A 290 4.11 -7.67 13.11
CA VAL A 290 2.81 -6.99 12.95
C VAL A 290 1.66 -7.81 13.51
N GLN A 291 1.73 -9.15 13.49
CA GLN A 291 0.71 -10.03 14.07
C GLN A 291 0.46 -9.81 15.57
N LYS A 292 1.43 -9.25 16.30
CA LYS A 292 1.31 -8.93 17.73
C LYS A 292 0.52 -7.64 17.95
N GLN A 293 0.38 -6.82 16.90
CA GLN A 293 -0.30 -5.54 16.97
C GLN A 293 -1.81 -5.72 17.03
N ARG A 294 -2.47 -4.80 17.73
CA ARG A 294 -3.92 -4.75 17.91
C ARG A 294 -4.42 -3.36 17.55
N GLY A 295 -5.59 -3.32 16.91
CA GLY A 295 -6.20 -2.10 16.40
C GLY A 295 -6.82 -1.19 17.48
N PRO A 296 -7.59 -0.18 17.07
CA PRO A 296 -8.25 -0.10 15.76
C PRO A 296 -7.31 0.29 14.62
N PHE A 297 -7.38 -0.44 13.50
CA PHE A 297 -6.74 -0.02 12.24
C PHE A 297 -7.80 0.49 11.26
N TYR A 298 -7.65 1.74 10.84
CA TYR A 298 -8.63 2.44 10.02
C TYR A 298 -8.48 2.11 8.52
N SER A 299 -9.57 2.28 7.77
CA SER A 299 -9.66 1.94 6.34
C SER A 299 -10.55 2.88 5.52
N ASN A 300 -10.95 3.98 6.13
CA ASN A 300 -11.86 4.94 5.53
C ASN A 300 -11.67 6.35 6.10
N GLN A 301 -10.47 6.63 6.58
CA GLN A 301 -10.10 7.87 7.23
C GLN A 301 -8.81 8.37 6.61
N ARG A 302 -8.92 8.87 5.38
CA ARG A 302 -7.86 9.64 4.74
C ARG A 302 -8.26 11.10 4.62
N LEU A 303 -7.29 11.99 4.68
CA LEU A 303 -7.47 13.42 4.51
C LEU A 303 -6.64 13.91 3.33
N MET A 304 -7.27 14.61 2.39
CA MET A 304 -6.51 15.30 1.35
C MET A 304 -5.63 16.40 1.94
N ASP A 305 -4.43 16.55 1.39
CA ASP A 305 -3.56 17.68 1.70
C ASP A 305 -4.04 18.95 0.95
N PRO A 306 -4.50 20.01 1.65
CA PRO A 306 -4.97 21.23 0.99
C PRO A 306 -3.88 21.99 0.24
N GLY A 307 -2.63 21.90 0.70
CA GLY A 307 -1.48 22.56 0.08
C GLY A 307 -1.12 21.94 -1.27
N VAL A 308 -1.21 20.61 -1.37
CA VAL A 308 -1.00 19.87 -2.63
C VAL A 308 -2.22 19.97 -3.55
N LEU A 309 -3.45 19.92 -3.00
CA LEU A 309 -4.70 20.00 -3.75
C LEU A 309 -4.76 21.22 -4.66
N ARG A 310 -4.25 22.38 -4.21
CA ARG A 310 -4.20 23.65 -4.97
C ARG A 310 -3.43 23.55 -6.29
N THR A 311 -2.50 22.61 -6.40
CA THR A 311 -1.70 22.37 -7.61
C THR A 311 -2.21 21.17 -8.42
N SER A 312 -3.25 20.48 -7.95
CA SER A 312 -3.79 19.29 -8.59
C SER A 312 -4.92 19.64 -9.58
N SER A 313 -5.20 18.71 -10.49
CA SER A 313 -6.32 18.81 -11.44
C SER A 313 -7.61 18.16 -10.92
N LEU A 314 -7.81 17.99 -9.61
CA LEU A 314 -8.99 17.32 -9.07
C LEU A 314 -10.27 18.18 -9.16
N ASN A 315 -11.44 17.51 -9.17
CA ASN A 315 -12.76 18.13 -9.07
C ASN A 315 -13.12 18.58 -7.64
N ALA A 316 -12.13 18.98 -6.85
CA ALA A 316 -12.29 19.51 -5.51
C ALA A 316 -11.38 20.71 -5.28
N THR A 317 -11.81 21.60 -4.40
CA THR A 317 -11.05 22.76 -3.94
C THR A 317 -11.12 22.81 -2.43
N ALA A 318 -10.01 23.11 -1.76
CA ALA A 318 -10.02 23.39 -0.33
C ALA A 318 -10.54 24.80 -0.09
N ALA A 319 -11.47 24.96 0.86
CA ALA A 319 -11.89 26.27 1.31
C ALA A 319 -10.74 26.98 2.05
N ALA A 320 -10.82 28.31 2.22
CA ALA A 320 -9.78 29.05 2.93
C ALA A 320 -9.68 28.60 4.40
N GLU A 321 -10.83 28.27 4.99
CA GLU A 321 -10.98 27.74 6.34
C GLU A 321 -10.31 26.38 6.48
N ASP A 322 -10.43 25.50 5.48
CA ASP A 322 -9.77 24.18 5.48
C ASP A 322 -8.25 24.32 5.48
N VAL A 323 -7.73 25.23 4.65
CA VAL A 323 -6.29 25.51 4.57
C VAL A 323 -5.78 26.06 5.91
N ALA A 324 -6.53 26.97 6.53
CA ALA A 324 -6.19 27.54 7.83
C ALA A 324 -6.22 26.49 8.95
N ALA A 325 -7.26 25.65 9.00
CA ALA A 325 -7.39 24.57 9.97
C ALA A 325 -6.27 23.54 9.84
N PHE A 326 -5.96 23.12 8.61
CA PHE A 326 -4.86 22.20 8.34
C PHE A 326 -3.51 22.78 8.75
N SER A 327 -3.23 24.04 8.41
CA SER A 327 -2.00 24.73 8.80
C SER A 327 -1.88 24.88 10.31
N ALA A 328 -2.97 25.18 11.01
CA ALA A 328 -2.98 25.27 12.47
C ALA A 328 -2.67 23.91 13.11
N ALA A 329 -3.25 22.82 12.60
CA ALA A 329 -2.96 21.48 13.07
C ALA A 329 -1.51 21.06 12.80
N TRP A 330 -0.94 21.45 11.65
CA TRP A 330 0.47 21.21 11.31
C TRP A 330 1.40 21.84 12.34
N GLN A 331 1.20 23.12 12.63
CA GLN A 331 2.02 23.86 13.61
C GLN A 331 1.83 23.34 15.03
N LEU A 332 0.59 22.96 15.40
CA LEU A 332 0.32 22.35 16.69
C LEU A 332 1.10 21.05 16.86
N LEU A 333 1.00 20.10 15.92
CA LEU A 333 1.73 18.84 16.01
C LEU A 333 3.25 19.05 15.96
N ALA A 334 3.75 19.97 15.12
CA ALA A 334 5.16 20.34 15.11
C ALA A 334 5.65 20.80 16.51
N SER A 335 4.83 21.56 17.24
CA SER A 335 5.15 21.98 18.61
C SER A 335 5.07 20.84 19.64
N GLU A 336 4.06 19.97 19.53
CA GLU A 336 3.83 18.83 20.42
C GLU A 336 4.93 17.76 20.28
N ARG A 337 5.55 17.63 19.10
CA ARG A 337 6.67 16.68 18.87
C ARG A 337 7.93 16.98 19.71
N ARG A 338 7.97 18.10 20.45
CA ARG A 338 9.03 18.38 21.43
C ARG A 338 8.96 17.47 22.65
N ARG A 339 7.83 16.79 22.89
CA ARG A 339 7.68 15.73 23.90
C ARG A 339 7.51 14.37 23.21
N HIS A 340 7.61 13.31 24.00
CA HIS A 340 7.22 11.97 23.56
C HIS A 340 5.71 11.92 23.33
N LEU A 341 5.29 11.49 22.13
CA LEU A 341 3.89 11.35 21.74
C LEU A 341 3.53 9.87 21.68
N GLU A 342 2.42 9.52 22.31
CA GLU A 342 1.87 8.16 22.29
C GLU A 342 0.83 8.01 21.18
N PRO A 343 0.48 6.77 20.76
CA PRO A 343 -0.62 6.51 19.83
C PRO A 343 -1.94 7.24 20.15
N ALA A 344 -2.27 7.37 21.44
CA ALA A 344 -3.47 8.08 21.87
C ALA A 344 -3.41 9.59 21.58
N ASP A 345 -2.22 10.20 21.62
CA ASP A 345 -2.03 11.60 21.27
C ASP A 345 -2.30 11.83 19.77
N PHE A 346 -1.73 10.98 18.91
CA PHE A 346 -1.96 11.05 17.46
C PHE A 346 -3.42 10.83 17.11
N ASN A 347 -4.10 9.87 17.75
CA ASN A 347 -5.52 9.66 17.52
C ASN A 347 -6.37 10.89 17.90
N ARG A 348 -6.07 11.54 19.03
CA ARG A 348 -6.76 12.77 19.46
C ARG A 348 -6.53 13.92 18.48
N LEU A 349 -5.30 14.13 18.04
CA LEU A 349 -4.94 15.17 17.08
C LEU A 349 -5.57 14.92 15.70
N TRP A 350 -5.54 13.68 15.24
CA TRP A 350 -6.18 13.25 13.99
C TRP A 350 -7.69 13.47 14.01
N ALA A 351 -8.36 13.09 15.10
CA ALA A 351 -9.79 13.31 15.28
C ALA A 351 -10.13 14.82 15.29
N SER A 352 -9.32 15.63 15.97
CA SER A 352 -9.49 17.09 16.00
C SER A 352 -9.31 17.71 14.61
N LEU A 353 -8.27 17.30 13.86
CA LEU A 353 -8.06 17.76 12.50
C LEU A 353 -9.24 17.37 11.60
N THR A 354 -9.65 16.10 11.63
CA THR A 354 -10.76 15.58 10.81
C THR A 354 -12.07 16.32 11.10
N ALA A 355 -12.36 16.62 12.37
CA ALA A 355 -13.57 17.35 12.75
C ALA A 355 -13.59 18.81 12.27
N ASN A 356 -12.42 19.41 12.06
CA ASN A 356 -12.27 20.81 11.63
C ASN A 356 -12.11 20.97 10.12
N LEU A 357 -11.96 19.88 9.37
CA LEU A 357 -11.90 19.90 7.90
C LEU A 357 -13.26 19.58 7.29
N SER A 358 -13.55 20.23 6.16
CA SER A 358 -14.74 19.96 5.38
C SER A 358 -14.79 18.50 4.90
N HIS A 359 -16.02 17.98 4.76
CA HIS A 359 -16.25 16.61 4.28
C HIS A 359 -15.80 16.36 2.84
N SER A 360 -15.51 17.41 2.05
CA SER A 360 -14.94 17.27 0.72
C SER A 360 -13.46 16.86 0.75
N LEU A 361 -12.77 17.09 1.88
CA LEU A 361 -11.37 16.69 2.08
C LEU A 361 -11.21 15.32 2.75
N GLN A 362 -12.30 14.76 3.28
CA GLN A 362 -12.33 13.44 3.90
C GLN A 362 -12.62 12.40 2.83
N ILE A 363 -11.66 11.53 2.57
CA ILE A 363 -11.73 10.55 1.49
C ILE A 363 -11.68 9.13 2.03
N ALA A 364 -12.50 8.27 1.45
CA ALA A 364 -12.44 6.82 1.64
C ALA A 364 -11.93 6.14 0.36
N PRO A 365 -11.28 4.97 0.46
CA PRO A 365 -10.83 4.18 -0.69
C PRO A 365 -11.98 3.85 -1.64
N LEU A 366 -11.66 3.68 -2.93
CA LEU A 366 -12.67 3.32 -3.94
C LEU A 366 -13.24 1.92 -3.70
N ARG A 367 -14.53 1.77 -4.06
CA ARG A 367 -15.19 0.49 -4.28
C ARG A 367 -15.56 0.29 -5.74
N ALA A 368 -15.92 -0.94 -6.10
CA ALA A 368 -16.23 -1.32 -7.48
C ALA A 368 -17.30 -0.42 -8.11
N ALA A 369 -18.35 -0.14 -7.35
CA ALA A 369 -19.49 0.66 -7.76
C ALA A 369 -19.44 2.10 -7.25
N SER A 370 -18.35 2.51 -6.59
CA SER A 370 -18.25 3.85 -6.01
C SER A 370 -18.23 4.93 -7.09
N CYS A 371 -17.46 4.72 -8.15
CA CYS A 371 -17.20 5.71 -9.19
C CYS A 371 -17.18 5.07 -10.57
N ALA A 372 -17.64 5.82 -11.58
CA ALA A 372 -17.64 5.36 -12.97
C ALA A 372 -16.22 5.19 -13.54
N ASP A 373 -15.28 6.02 -13.11
CA ASP A 373 -13.89 6.02 -13.59
C ASP A 373 -12.92 5.70 -12.46
N LEU A 374 -12.57 4.41 -12.32
CA LEU A 374 -11.62 3.96 -11.31
C LEU A 374 -10.19 4.46 -11.56
N ASP A 375 -9.84 4.85 -12.78
CA ASP A 375 -8.48 5.34 -13.07
C ASP A 375 -8.29 6.77 -12.61
N ARG A 376 -9.28 7.63 -12.87
CA ARG A 376 -9.19 9.05 -12.58
C ARG A 376 -9.66 9.43 -11.19
N CYS A 377 -10.54 8.64 -10.58
CA CYS A 377 -11.04 8.91 -9.23
C CYS A 377 -10.07 8.41 -8.17
N ILE A 378 -9.67 9.24 -7.20
CA ILE A 378 -8.73 8.84 -6.14
C ILE A 378 -9.42 8.32 -4.88
N GLY A 379 -10.72 8.55 -4.74
CA GLY A 379 -11.51 8.09 -3.61
C GLY A 379 -12.95 8.60 -3.68
N VAL A 380 -13.72 8.33 -2.63
CA VAL A 380 -15.06 8.88 -2.42
C VAL A 380 -15.09 9.80 -1.20
N THR A 381 -15.82 10.90 -1.34
CA THR A 381 -16.15 11.82 -0.25
C THR A 381 -17.62 11.69 0.09
N ARG A 382 -18.10 12.39 1.13
CA ARG A 382 -19.55 12.49 1.39
C ARG A 382 -20.32 13.19 0.26
N LEU A 383 -19.64 13.90 -0.62
CA LEU A 383 -20.23 14.61 -1.77
C LEU A 383 -20.19 13.78 -3.06
N GLY A 384 -19.61 12.58 -3.03
CA GLY A 384 -19.46 11.70 -4.19
C GLY A 384 -17.99 11.51 -4.59
N CYS A 385 -17.80 11.16 -5.86
CA CYS A 385 -16.49 10.80 -6.41
C CYS A 385 -15.54 11.98 -6.54
N LEU A 386 -14.32 11.78 -6.06
CA LEU A 386 -13.23 12.72 -6.17
C LEU A 386 -12.27 12.27 -7.27
N CYS A 387 -12.25 12.98 -8.39
CA CYS A 387 -11.57 12.56 -9.61
C CYS A 387 -10.78 13.68 -10.28
N LYS A 388 -9.72 13.31 -11.00
CA LYS A 388 -9.01 14.23 -11.89
C LYS A 388 -9.98 14.74 -12.95
N LYS A 389 -10.04 16.05 -13.17
CA LYS A 389 -10.77 16.72 -14.26
C LYS A 389 -10.25 16.22 -15.60
N GLU A 390 -11.09 16.26 -16.62
CA GLU A 390 -10.64 15.90 -17.96
C GLU A 390 -9.57 16.93 -18.34
N ALA A 391 -8.41 16.48 -18.82
CA ALA A 391 -7.51 17.41 -19.48
C ALA A 391 -8.33 18.02 -20.62
N ALA A 392 -8.52 19.34 -20.60
CA ALA A 392 -9.14 20.01 -21.73
C ALA A 392 -8.32 19.60 -22.96
N VAL A 393 -8.95 18.88 -23.88
CA VAL A 393 -8.30 18.54 -25.14
C VAL A 393 -8.05 19.88 -25.81
N VAL A 394 -6.79 20.31 -25.83
CA VAL A 394 -6.39 21.47 -26.60
C VAL A 394 -6.47 21.02 -28.06
N VAL A 395 -7.60 21.32 -28.69
CA VAL A 395 -7.86 21.06 -30.11
C VAL A 395 -7.08 22.05 -30.96
#